data_AF-A0A6P4EXK8-F1
#
_entry.id   AF-A0A6P4EXK8-F1
#
_cell.length_a   1.000
_cell.length_b   1.000
_cell.length_c   1.000
_cell.angle_alpha   90.00
_cell.angle_beta   90.00
_cell.angle_gamma   90.00
#
_symmetry.space_group_name_H-M   'P 1'
#
loop_
_entity.id
_entity.type
_entity.pdbx_description
1 polymer ?
#
loop_
_entity_poly.entity_id
_entity_poly.type
_entity_poly.pdbx_seq_one_letter_code
_entity_poly.pdbx_strand_id
1 'polypeptide(L)' 'DFIISWETSDGQSAQAAGQLTNIGSENEAISVTGSYRFVGDDGVTYEVTYIADENGFQPQGAHLPVAPEA' A
#
# COMPACT_ATOMS: atom_id res chain seq x y z
N ASP A 1 2.09 -14.56 -8.74
CA ASP A 1 1.89 -13.91 -7.42
C ASP A 1 3.23 -13.72 -6.72
N PHE A 2 3.35 -12.70 -5.86
CA PHE A 2 4.57 -12.44 -5.09
C PHE A 2 4.23 -11.93 -3.69
N ILE A 3 5.18 -12.08 -2.77
CA ILE A 3 5.16 -11.48 -1.43
C ILE A 3 6.52 -10.84 -1.17
N ILE A 4 6.53 -9.60 -0.68
CA ILE A 4 7.72 -8.91 -0.20
C ILE A 4 7.48 -8.43 1.23
N SER A 5 8.52 -8.48 2.07
CA SER A 5 8.52 -7.94 3.42
C SER A 5 9.94 -7.59 3.83
N TRP A 6 10.13 -6.41 4.41
CA TRP A 6 11.41 -5.95 4.94
C TRP A 6 11.22 -4.92 6.06
N GLU A 7 12.26 -4.77 6.86
CA GLU A 7 12.35 -3.80 7.96
C GLU A 7 13.80 -3.28 8.04
N THR A 8 13.96 -2.00 8.35
CA THR A 8 15.26 -1.35 8.57
C THR A 8 15.48 -1.08 10.06
N SER A 9 16.74 -0.94 10.47
CA SER A 9 17.10 -0.69 11.88
C SER A 9 16.58 0.65 12.44
N ASP A 10 16.28 1.59 11.55
CA ASP A 10 15.71 2.91 11.81
C ASP A 10 14.18 2.90 11.92
N GLY A 11 13.54 1.71 11.91
CA GLY A 11 12.11 1.54 12.21
C GLY A 11 11.18 1.75 11.02
N GLN A 12 11.72 1.80 9.80
CA GLN A 12 10.93 1.75 8.57
C GLN A 12 10.68 0.31 8.19
N SER A 13 9.48 0.01 7.68
CA SER A 13 9.13 -1.33 7.23
C SER A 13 8.14 -1.27 6.08
N ALA A 14 8.15 -2.28 5.22
CA ALA A 14 7.08 -2.46 4.25
C ALA A 14 6.78 -3.94 4.01
N GLN A 15 5.54 -4.21 3.62
CA GLN A 15 5.08 -5.50 3.15
C GLN A 15 4.13 -5.30 1.98
N ALA A 16 4.20 -6.19 0.99
CA ALA A 16 3.25 -6.19 -0.11
C ALA A 16 3.04 -7.58 -0.69
N ALA A 17 1.83 -7.81 -1.16
CA ALA A 17 1.40 -9.00 -1.86
C ALA A 17 0.82 -8.60 -3.21
N GLY A 18 1.34 -9.18 -4.29
CA GLY A 18 0.83 -8.95 -5.64
C GLY A 18 0.20 -10.21 -6.21
N GLN A 19 -0.97 -10.06 -6.81
CA GLN A 19 -1.71 -11.14 -7.47
C GLN A 19 -2.13 -10.71 -8.88
N LEU A 20 -2.06 -11.62 -9.84
CA LEU A 20 -2.64 -11.39 -11.17
C LEU A 20 -4.17 -11.44 -11.08
N THR A 21 -4.84 -10.42 -11.59
CA THR A 21 -6.30 -10.28 -11.63
C THR A 21 -6.79 -10.24 -13.08
N ASN A 22 -8.07 -10.54 -13.29
CA ASN A 22 -8.74 -10.52 -14.60
C ASN A 22 -8.03 -11.36 -15.69
N ILE A 23 -7.47 -12.51 -15.29
CA ILE A 23 -6.65 -13.38 -16.14
C ILE A 23 -7.39 -13.76 -17.43
N GLY A 24 -6.74 -13.54 -18.58
CA GLY A 24 -7.28 -13.85 -19.90
C GLY A 24 -8.31 -12.86 -20.44
N SER A 25 -8.46 -11.68 -19.80
CA SER A 25 -9.26 -10.57 -20.32
C SER A 25 -8.37 -9.42 -20.81
N GLU A 26 -8.96 -8.44 -21.50
CA GLU A 26 -8.28 -7.18 -21.87
C GLU A 26 -7.84 -6.33 -20.66
N ASN A 27 -8.40 -6.60 -19.48
CA ASN A 27 -8.09 -5.92 -18.21
C ASN A 27 -7.17 -6.75 -17.30
N GLU A 28 -6.47 -7.75 -17.84
CA GLU A 28 -5.48 -8.53 -17.10
C GLU A 28 -4.40 -7.61 -16.51
N ALA A 29 -4.29 -7.58 -15.19
CA ALA A 29 -3.41 -6.67 -14.47
C ALA A 29 -2.94 -7.30 -13.16
N ILE A 30 -1.90 -6.71 -12.55
CA ILE A 30 -1.49 -7.09 -11.20
C ILE A 30 -2.19 -6.16 -10.22
N SER A 31 -2.94 -6.72 -9.27
CA SER A 31 -3.40 -6.02 -8.08
C SER A 31 -2.41 -6.25 -6.94
N VAL A 32 -2.02 -5.17 -6.26
CA VAL A 32 -1.09 -5.21 -5.13
C VAL A 32 -1.78 -4.66 -3.90
N THR A 33 -1.73 -5.42 -2.80
CA THR A 33 -2.10 -4.94 -1.47
C THR A 33 -0.85 -4.85 -0.62
N GLY A 34 -0.73 -3.82 0.21
CA GLY A 34 0.45 -3.66 1.03
C GLY A 34 0.29 -2.65 2.13
N SER A 35 1.33 -2.56 2.94
CA SER A 35 1.49 -1.50 3.92
C SER A 35 2.95 -1.09 4.03
N TYR A 36 3.17 0.17 4.37
CA TYR A 36 4.48 0.66 4.77
C TYR A 36 4.36 1.55 5.99
N ARG A 37 5.42 1.58 6.78
CA ARG A 37 5.56 2.38 7.99
C ARG A 37 6.88 3.13 7.94
N PHE A 38 6.87 4.36 8.43
CA PHE A 38 8.07 5.18 8.60
C PHE A 38 7.96 6.05 9.84
N VAL A 39 9.09 6.53 10.34
CA VAL A 39 9.16 7.51 11.42
C VAL A 39 9.34 8.89 10.77
N GLY A 40 8.44 9.82 11.05
CA GLY A 40 8.51 11.20 10.56
C GLY A 40 9.53 12.04 11.32
N ASP A 41 9.82 13.23 10.78
CA ASP A 41 10.76 14.19 11.39
C ASP A 41 10.29 14.71 12.77
N ASP A 42 9.00 14.54 13.07
CA ASP A 42 8.37 14.82 14.35
C ASP A 42 8.51 13.68 15.38
N GLY A 43 9.17 12.57 14.99
CA GLY A 43 9.32 11.36 15.79
C GLY A 43 8.06 10.49 15.83
N VAL A 44 7.00 10.86 15.11
CA VAL A 44 5.75 10.10 15.06
C VAL A 44 5.90 8.98 14.04
N THR A 45 5.40 7.81 14.40
CA THR A 45 5.26 6.71 13.44
C THR A 45 4.03 6.94 12.56
N TYR A 46 4.24 6.90 11.26
CA TYR A 46 3.20 6.92 10.25
C TYR A 46 3.07 5.56 9.59
N GLU A 47 1.84 5.14 9.36
CA GLU A 47 1.51 3.91 8.65
C GLU A 47 0.53 4.22 7.52
N VAL A 48 0.78 3.60 6.37
CA VAL A 48 -0.11 3.62 5.21
C VAL A 48 -0.39 2.19 4.80
N THR A 49 -1.67 1.85 4.68
CA THR A 49 -2.14 0.66 3.98
C THR A 49 -2.64 1.08 2.61
N TYR A 50 -2.53 0.20 1.61
CA TYR A 50 -2.96 0.55 0.26
C TYR A 50 -3.42 -0.65 -0.55
N ILE A 51 -4.24 -0.33 -1.55
CA ILE A 51 -4.56 -1.19 -2.69
C ILE A 51 -4.08 -0.44 -3.95
N ALA A 52 -3.36 -1.14 -4.83
CA ALA A 52 -2.98 -0.65 -6.14
C ALA A 52 -3.54 -1.62 -7.19
N ASP A 53 -4.51 -1.16 -7.97
CA ASP A 53 -5.17 -1.94 -9.01
C ASP A 53 -5.50 -1.05 -10.23
N GLU A 54 -6.41 -1.50 -11.09
CA GLU A 54 -6.89 -0.78 -12.27
C GLU A 54 -7.47 0.62 -11.96
N ASN A 55 -7.92 0.87 -10.73
CA ASN A 55 -8.40 2.17 -10.24
C ASN A 55 -7.26 3.05 -9.67
N GLY A 56 -6.01 2.59 -9.77
CA GLY A 56 -4.83 3.29 -9.27
C GLY A 56 -4.51 3.00 -7.81
N PHE A 57 -3.66 3.85 -7.24
CA PHE A 57 -3.17 3.73 -5.86
C PHE A 57 -4.16 4.37 -4.88
N GLN A 58 -4.63 3.57 -3.93
CA GLN A 58 -5.70 3.92 -2.99
C GLN A 58 -5.17 3.79 -1.56
N PRO A 59 -4.45 4.81 -1.04
CA PRO A 59 -3.84 4.75 0.28
C PRO A 59 -4.82 5.12 1.39
N GLN A 60 -4.62 4.51 2.55
CA GLN A 60 -5.35 4.78 3.78
C GLN A 60 -4.33 4.93 4.91
N GLY A 61 -4.50 5.97 5.71
CA GLY A 61 -3.62 6.27 6.84
C GLY A 61 -4.18 7.42 7.65
N ALA A 62 -3.99 7.40 8.98
CA ALA A 62 -4.57 8.40 9.89
C ALA A 62 -4.15 9.86 9.60
N HIS A 63 -3.05 10.04 8.88
CA HIS A 63 -2.46 11.33 8.53
C HIS A 63 -2.82 11.79 7.11
N LEU A 64 -3.54 10.96 6.34
CA LEU A 64 -3.95 11.30 4.99
C LEU A 64 -5.30 12.04 5.02
N PRO A 65 -5.53 12.97 4.07
CA PRO A 65 -6.86 13.54 3.88
C PRO A 65 -7.88 12.44 3.62
N VAL A 66 -8.99 12.47 4.36
CA VAL A 66 -10.14 11.61 4.09
C VAL A 66 -11.03 12.34 3.09
N ALA A 67 -11.50 11.64 2.05
CA ALA A 67 -12.47 12.21 1.13
C ALA A 67 -13.72 12.66 1.92
N PRO A 68 -14.31 13.83 1.59
CA PRO A 68 -15.54 14.28 2.25
C PRO A 68 -16.67 13.26 2.04
N GLU A 69 -17.53 13.13 3.04
CA GLU A 69 -18.76 12.33 2.91
C GLU A 69 -19.64 12.91 1.78
N ALA A 70 -20.20 12.03 0.96
CA ALA A 70 -20.99 12.39 -0.23
C ALA A 70 -22.44 12.79 0.11
#